data_AF-A0A2H6FYS5-F1
#
_entry.id   AF-A0A2H6FYS5-F1
#
_cell.length_a   1.000
_cell.length_b   1.000
_cell.length_c   1.000
_cell.angle_alpha   90.00
_cell.angle_beta   90.00
_cell.angle_gamma   90.00
#
_symmetry.space_group_name_H-M   'P 1'
#
loop_
_entity.id
_entity.type
_entity.pdbx_description
1 polymer ?
#
loop_
_entity_poly.entity_id
_entity_poly.type
_entity_poly.pdbx_seq_one_letter_code
_entity_poly.pdbx_strand_id
1 'polypeptide(L)'
;MAETPSNKKTTAKSAKKAIPKKATKKKAAQKREKAITSYISDERKEQLSQLGDKLSEATEKGVHVAKDVAERVRQFASDATELTKLKLEIHRLKSAQDQMFYDMGKKLWALYESKTLPEAQTVFIEDFQEMERLRAAISNKEAEAKEIHL
;
A
#
# COMPACT_ATOMS: atom_id res chain seq x y z
N MET A 1 -73.29 -6.77 7.63
CA MET A 1 -74.37 -6.93 8.62
C MET A 1 -73.74 -7.65 9.81
N ALA A 2 -73.50 -6.95 10.92
CA ALA A 2 -74.43 -6.90 12.07
C ALA A 2 -74.57 -8.31 12.66
N GLU A 3 -74.23 -8.64 13.91
CA GLU A 3 -74.24 -7.91 15.17
C GLU A 3 -73.44 -8.73 16.22
N THR A 4 -72.78 -8.07 17.16
CA THR A 4 -72.62 -8.58 18.54
C THR A 4 -73.85 -8.14 19.34
N PRO A 5 -74.36 -8.96 20.29
CA PRO A 5 -74.07 -8.71 21.73
C PRO A 5 -74.09 -10.01 22.59
N SER A 6 -73.24 -10.22 23.61
CA SER A 6 -73.25 -9.68 24.99
C SER A 6 -73.76 -10.68 26.05
N ASN A 7 -73.12 -10.60 27.24
CA ASN A 7 -73.44 -11.14 28.57
C ASN A 7 -73.05 -12.62 28.87
N LYS A 8 -72.45 -12.97 30.03
CA LYS A 8 -72.44 -12.29 31.34
C LYS A 8 -71.27 -12.79 32.22
N LYS A 9 -70.71 -11.83 32.97
CA LYS A 9 -69.81 -11.88 34.14
C LYS A 9 -69.79 -13.18 34.98
N THR A 10 -68.58 -13.54 35.44
CA THR A 10 -68.26 -13.59 36.87
C THR A 10 -66.76 -13.38 37.13
N THR A 11 -66.50 -12.36 37.94
CA THR A 11 -65.21 -11.96 38.50
C THR A 11 -64.87 -12.78 39.73
N ALA A 12 -63.63 -13.28 39.82
CA ALA A 12 -62.99 -13.57 41.11
C ALA A 12 -61.52 -13.17 41.04
N LYS A 13 -61.23 -12.00 41.62
CA LYS A 13 -59.86 -11.56 41.97
C LYS A 13 -59.41 -12.35 43.19
N SER A 14 -58.27 -13.02 43.09
CA SER A 14 -57.47 -13.42 44.27
C SER A 14 -55.97 -13.21 43.99
N ALA A 15 -55.50 -12.11 44.56
CA ALA A 15 -54.17 -11.74 45.00
C ALA A 15 -52.94 -12.63 44.67
N LYS A 16 -51.96 -11.97 44.04
CA LYS A 16 -50.51 -11.95 44.38
C LYS A 16 -49.84 -13.29 44.76
N LYS A 17 -49.00 -13.78 43.86
CA LYS A 17 -47.61 -14.12 44.21
C LYS A 17 -46.67 -13.89 43.03
N ALA A 18 -45.95 -12.78 43.07
CA ALA A 18 -44.81 -12.53 42.20
C ALA A 18 -43.71 -13.54 42.57
N ILE A 19 -43.43 -14.48 41.67
CA ILE A 19 -42.24 -15.35 41.76
C ILE A 19 -41.22 -14.80 40.76
N PRO A 20 -40.06 -14.30 41.21
CA PRO A 20 -39.09 -13.69 40.32
C PRO A 20 -38.37 -14.76 39.49
N LYS A 21 -38.76 -14.93 38.22
CA LYS A 21 -38.01 -15.72 37.22
C LYS A 21 -36.80 -14.92 36.68
N LYS A 22 -35.86 -14.53 37.53
CA LYS A 22 -34.59 -13.87 37.10
C LYS A 22 -33.33 -14.25 37.90
N ALA A 23 -33.33 -15.39 38.61
CA ALA A 23 -32.19 -15.75 39.48
C ALA A 23 -31.45 -17.06 39.14
N THR A 24 -31.83 -17.82 38.11
CA THR A 24 -31.23 -19.15 37.83
C THR A 24 -30.24 -19.20 36.67
N LYS A 25 -30.22 -18.22 35.74
CA LYS A 25 -29.21 -18.20 34.66
C LYS A 25 -27.87 -17.56 35.07
N LYS A 26 -27.88 -16.54 35.95
CA LYS A 26 -26.64 -15.93 36.46
C LYS A 26 -25.86 -16.83 37.42
N LYS A 27 -26.55 -17.65 38.24
CA LYS A 27 -25.87 -18.58 39.17
C LYS A 27 -25.25 -19.80 38.48
N ALA A 28 -25.79 -20.24 37.34
CA ALA A 28 -25.20 -21.34 36.56
C ALA A 28 -23.98 -20.89 35.75
N ALA A 29 -24.01 -19.67 35.18
CA ALA A 29 -22.87 -19.10 34.47
C ALA A 29 -21.70 -18.76 35.43
N GLN A 30 -21.97 -18.12 36.57
CA GLN A 30 -20.95 -17.85 37.59
C GLN A 30 -20.38 -19.11 38.24
N LYS A 31 -21.15 -20.20 38.37
CA LYS A 31 -20.61 -21.48 38.86
C LYS A 31 -19.74 -22.18 37.82
N ARG A 32 -20.00 -21.99 36.52
CA ARG A 32 -19.14 -22.56 35.45
C ARG A 32 -17.83 -21.78 35.29
N GLU A 33 -17.85 -20.45 35.38
CA GLU A 33 -16.62 -19.66 35.45
C GLU A 33 -15.77 -20.00 36.69
N LYS A 34 -16.41 -20.12 37.87
CA LYS A 34 -15.69 -20.45 39.11
C LYS A 34 -15.15 -21.89 39.16
N ALA A 35 -15.82 -22.86 38.53
CA ALA A 35 -15.39 -24.26 38.50
C ALA A 35 -14.22 -24.51 37.55
N ILE A 36 -14.09 -23.71 36.48
CA ILE A 36 -12.93 -23.80 35.57
C ILE A 36 -11.71 -23.14 36.22
N THR A 37 -11.88 -22.05 36.98
CA THR A 37 -10.77 -21.39 37.68
C THR A 37 -10.28 -22.11 38.93
N SER A 38 -11.08 -23.01 39.54
CA SER A 38 -10.69 -23.74 40.75
C SER A 38 -9.96 -25.05 40.49
N TYR A 39 -9.90 -25.50 39.23
CA TYR A 39 -9.22 -26.76 38.83
C TYR A 39 -7.87 -26.54 38.14
N ILE A 40 -7.49 -25.29 37.94
CA ILE A 40 -6.20 -24.92 37.37
C ILE A 40 -5.29 -24.65 38.57
N SER A 41 -4.35 -25.56 38.83
CA SER A 41 -3.29 -25.32 39.82
C SER A 41 -2.56 -24.03 39.49
N ASP A 42 -2.00 -23.36 40.49
CA ASP A 42 -1.32 -22.08 40.25
C ASP A 42 -0.16 -22.23 39.25
N GLU A 43 0.50 -23.39 39.23
CA GLU A 43 1.46 -23.79 38.18
C GLU A 43 0.89 -23.77 36.76
N ARG A 44 -0.36 -24.22 36.56
CA ARG A 44 -1.01 -24.20 35.24
C ARG A 44 -1.48 -22.80 34.83
N LYS A 45 -1.79 -21.93 35.79
CA LYS A 45 -2.06 -20.51 35.50
C LYS A 45 -0.78 -19.80 35.06
N GLU A 46 0.34 -20.10 35.71
CA GLU A 46 1.64 -19.55 35.36
C GLU A 46 2.12 -20.04 33.99
N GLN A 47 1.91 -21.31 33.66
CA GLN A 47 2.16 -21.85 32.31
C GLN A 47 1.27 -21.20 31.24
N LEU A 48 0.00 -20.92 31.54
CA LEU A 48 -0.90 -20.19 30.62
C LEU A 48 -0.48 -18.72 30.45
N SER A 49 -0.01 -18.07 31.52
CA SER A 49 0.55 -16.71 31.44
C SER A 49 1.79 -16.69 30.56
N GLN A 50 2.76 -17.58 30.79
CA GLN A 50 3.97 -17.69 29.98
C GLN A 50 3.67 -18.01 28.51
N LEU A 51 2.63 -18.79 28.23
CA LEU A 51 2.18 -19.07 26.87
C LEU A 51 1.56 -17.83 26.22
N GLY A 52 0.76 -17.07 26.98
CA GLY A 52 0.21 -15.78 26.58
C GLY A 52 1.29 -14.74 26.29
N ASP A 53 2.31 -14.66 27.14
CA ASP A 53 3.47 -13.77 26.97
C ASP A 53 4.26 -14.14 25.71
N LYS A 54 4.52 -15.44 25.49
CA LYS A 54 5.18 -15.93 24.26
C LYS A 54 4.34 -15.68 23.00
N LEU A 55 3.02 -15.81 23.08
CA LEU A 55 2.10 -15.50 21.98
C LEU A 55 2.07 -14.00 21.69
N SER A 56 2.08 -13.16 22.72
CA SER A 56 2.16 -11.70 22.58
C SER A 56 3.49 -11.31 21.95
N GLU A 57 4.60 -11.84 22.44
CA GLU A 57 5.95 -11.57 21.90
C GLU A 57 6.08 -12.04 20.44
N ALA A 58 5.52 -13.21 20.09
CA ALA A 58 5.49 -13.69 18.71
C ALA A 58 4.60 -12.82 17.81
N THR A 59 3.47 -12.34 18.32
CA THR A 59 2.56 -11.44 17.59
C THR A 59 3.20 -10.07 17.38
N GLU A 60 3.85 -9.51 18.40
CA GLU A 60 4.61 -8.26 18.30
C GLU A 60 5.74 -8.38 17.29
N LYS A 61 6.53 -9.46 17.33
CA LYS A 61 7.55 -9.76 16.30
C LYS A 61 6.92 -9.86 14.91
N GLY A 62 5.78 -10.53 14.78
CA GLY A 62 5.03 -10.60 13.53
C GLY A 62 4.58 -9.23 13.01
N VAL A 63 4.10 -8.35 13.91
CA VAL A 63 3.71 -6.98 13.58
C VAL A 63 4.93 -6.15 13.18
N HIS A 64 6.07 -6.30 13.83
CA HIS A 64 7.32 -5.63 13.44
C HIS A 64 7.78 -6.09 12.05
N VAL A 65 7.82 -7.40 11.79
CA VAL A 65 8.16 -7.92 10.46
C VAL A 65 7.19 -7.43 9.40
N ALA A 66 5.87 -7.37 9.69
CA ALA A 66 4.90 -6.85 8.75
C ALA A 66 5.11 -5.35 8.45
N LYS A 67 5.49 -4.55 9.46
CA LYS A 67 5.87 -3.15 9.28
C LYS A 67 7.13 -3.00 8.43
N ASP A 68 8.17 -3.75 8.72
CA ASP A 68 9.43 -3.73 7.96
C ASP A 68 9.21 -4.13 6.50
N VAL A 69 8.36 -5.13 6.25
CA VAL A 69 7.98 -5.55 4.90
C VAL A 69 7.18 -4.45 4.20
N ALA A 70 6.22 -3.81 4.88
CA ALA A 70 5.46 -2.71 4.32
C ALA A 70 6.36 -1.50 3.97
N GLU A 71 7.34 -1.19 4.81
CA GLU A 71 8.34 -0.16 4.54
C GLU A 71 9.20 -0.51 3.32
N ARG A 72 9.67 -1.75 3.21
CA ARG A 72 10.43 -2.22 2.03
C ARG A 72 9.61 -2.18 0.75
N VAL A 73 8.34 -2.59 0.79
CA VAL A 73 7.43 -2.52 -0.36
C VAL A 73 7.18 -1.07 -0.78
N ARG A 74 7.04 -0.16 0.19
CA ARG A 74 6.91 1.27 -0.08
C ARG A 74 8.18 1.84 -0.71
N GLN A 75 9.36 1.46 -0.21
CA GLN A 75 10.64 1.87 -0.77
C GLN A 75 10.78 1.37 -2.21
N PHE A 76 10.53 0.08 -2.44
CA PHE A 76 10.54 -0.52 -3.77
C PHE A 76 9.60 0.19 -4.74
N ALA A 77 8.37 0.52 -4.31
CA ALA A 77 7.41 1.24 -5.15
C ALA A 77 7.90 2.67 -5.50
N SER A 78 8.56 3.34 -4.55
CA SER A 78 9.19 4.65 -4.78
C SER A 78 10.30 4.54 -5.82
N ASP A 79 11.24 3.62 -5.61
CA ASP A 79 12.40 3.38 -6.46
C ASP A 79 11.97 2.97 -7.88
N ALA A 80 10.93 2.13 -8.00
CA ALA A 80 10.36 1.73 -9.28
C ALA A 80 9.72 2.91 -10.03
N THR A 81 9.06 3.82 -9.32
CA THR A 81 8.45 5.02 -9.92
C THR A 81 9.53 5.98 -10.40
N GLU A 82 10.57 6.19 -9.59
CA GLU A 82 11.70 7.04 -9.93
C GLU A 82 12.48 6.49 -11.13
N LEU A 83 12.78 5.19 -11.15
CA LEU A 83 13.42 4.55 -12.29
C LEU A 83 12.59 4.67 -13.57
N THR A 84 11.26 4.52 -13.45
CA THR A 84 10.36 4.68 -14.61
C THR A 84 10.41 6.12 -15.14
N LYS A 85 10.42 7.11 -14.25
CA LYS A 85 10.55 8.52 -14.62
C LYS A 85 11.89 8.78 -15.33
N LEU A 86 12.99 8.29 -14.78
CA LEU A 86 14.33 8.42 -15.38
C LEU A 86 14.40 7.75 -16.75
N LYS A 87 13.84 6.54 -16.92
CA LYS A 87 13.77 5.86 -18.23
C LYS A 87 13.00 6.68 -19.26
N LEU A 88 11.90 7.29 -18.86
CA LEU A 88 11.10 8.13 -19.74
C LEU A 88 11.83 9.43 -20.12
N GLU A 89 12.57 10.04 -19.18
CA GLU A 89 13.45 11.18 -19.46
C GLU A 89 14.58 10.82 -20.41
N ILE A 90 15.28 9.70 -20.19
CA ILE A 90 16.34 9.19 -21.08
C ILE A 90 15.78 8.96 -22.48
N HIS A 91 14.60 8.34 -22.60
CA HIS A 91 13.97 8.12 -23.90
C HIS A 91 13.69 9.45 -24.61
N ARG A 92 13.15 10.46 -23.90
CA ARG A 92 12.91 11.79 -24.47
C ARG A 92 14.19 12.44 -24.98
N LEU A 93 15.27 12.37 -24.21
CA LEU A 93 16.57 12.92 -24.61
C LEU A 93 17.15 12.19 -25.83
N LYS A 94 17.03 10.85 -25.88
CA LYS A 94 17.44 10.06 -27.05
C LYS A 94 16.62 10.41 -28.30
N SER A 95 15.30 10.56 -28.16
CA SER A 95 14.45 11.01 -29.26
C SER A 95 14.82 12.42 -29.76
N ALA A 96 15.17 13.34 -28.85
CA ALA A 96 15.65 14.67 -29.23
C ALA A 96 16.99 14.60 -29.99
N GLN A 97 17.89 13.70 -29.56
CA GLN A 97 19.14 13.43 -30.25
C GLN A 97 18.93 12.88 -31.66
N ASP A 98 18.02 11.93 -31.83
CA ASP A 98 17.67 11.36 -33.14
C ASP A 98 17.06 12.42 -34.07
N GLN A 99 16.19 13.27 -33.52
CA GLN A 99 15.62 14.40 -34.27
C GLN A 99 16.70 15.37 -34.74
N MET A 100 17.67 15.69 -33.89
CA MET A 100 18.81 16.53 -34.28
C MET A 100 19.63 15.90 -35.42
N PHE A 101 19.90 14.60 -35.38
CA PHE A 101 20.60 13.95 -36.49
C PHE A 101 19.84 14.06 -37.81
N TYR A 102 18.52 13.91 -37.76
CA TYR A 102 17.67 14.06 -38.93
C TYR A 102 17.71 15.50 -39.48
N ASP A 103 17.60 16.50 -38.60
CA ASP A 103 17.64 17.91 -39.00
C ASP A 103 19.03 18.33 -39.50
N MET A 104 20.10 17.82 -38.89
CA MET A 104 21.46 18.01 -39.40
C MET A 104 21.65 17.40 -40.78
N GLY A 105 21.07 16.21 -41.01
CA GLY A 105 21.07 15.57 -42.34
C GLY A 105 20.38 16.44 -43.40
N LYS A 106 19.24 17.05 -43.06
CA LYS A 106 18.56 18.01 -43.95
C LYS A 106 19.40 19.25 -44.24
N LYS A 107 20.01 19.84 -43.22
CA LYS A 107 20.91 21.00 -43.39
C LYS A 107 22.09 20.64 -44.30
N LEU A 108 22.65 19.45 -44.13
CA LEU A 108 23.77 18.98 -44.95
C LEU A 108 23.35 18.79 -46.41
N TRP A 109 22.17 18.22 -46.63
CA TRP A 109 21.61 18.07 -47.97
C TRP A 109 21.36 19.43 -48.64
N ALA A 110 20.81 20.39 -47.90
CA ALA A 110 20.61 21.75 -48.41
C ALA A 110 21.94 22.43 -48.80
N LEU A 111 22.99 22.27 -47.99
CA LEU A 111 24.33 22.78 -48.29
C LEU A 111 24.97 22.12 -49.52
N TYR A 112 24.67 20.84 -49.74
CA TYR A 112 25.08 20.12 -50.93
C TYR A 112 24.37 20.67 -52.18
N GLU A 113 23.05 20.85 -52.14
CA GLU A 113 22.26 21.41 -53.24
C GLU A 113 22.65 22.85 -53.59
N SER A 114 22.94 23.68 -52.57
CA SER A 114 23.40 25.06 -52.75
C SER A 114 24.87 25.18 -53.17
N LYS A 115 25.63 24.07 -53.20
CA LYS A 115 27.08 24.03 -53.43
C LYS A 115 27.89 24.89 -52.43
N THR A 116 27.36 25.12 -51.23
CA THR A 116 28.03 25.89 -50.15
C THR A 116 28.53 25.00 -49.01
N LEU A 117 28.85 23.73 -49.29
CA LEU A 117 29.49 22.79 -48.37
C LEU A 117 30.66 23.34 -47.53
N PRO A 118 31.54 24.23 -48.03
CA PRO A 118 32.59 24.83 -47.19
C PRO A 118 32.05 25.59 -45.96
N GLU A 119 30.80 26.06 -46.00
CA GLU A 119 30.13 26.75 -44.89
C GLU A 119 29.52 25.78 -43.87
N ALA A 120 29.65 24.46 -44.07
CA ALA A 120 29.09 23.47 -43.15
C ALA A 120 29.58 23.66 -41.71
N GLN A 121 30.85 24.03 -41.53
CA GLN A 121 31.39 24.23 -40.19
C GLN A 121 30.63 25.34 -39.43
N THR A 122 30.36 26.47 -40.07
CA THR A 122 29.64 27.58 -39.41
C THR A 122 28.18 27.22 -39.15
N VAL A 123 27.55 26.45 -40.04
CA VAL A 123 26.15 26.01 -39.90
C VAL A 123 25.95 24.98 -38.79
N PHE A 124 26.93 24.09 -38.56
CA PHE A 124 26.79 22.98 -37.62
C PHE A 124 27.43 23.19 -36.24
N ILE A 125 28.19 24.26 -36.00
CA ILE A 125 28.85 24.48 -34.69
C ILE A 125 27.86 24.40 -33.53
N GLU A 126 26.71 25.08 -33.64
CA GLU A 126 25.69 25.08 -32.60
C GLU A 126 25.02 23.71 -32.46
N ASP A 127 24.77 23.02 -33.59
CA ASP A 127 24.20 21.67 -33.58
C ASP A 127 25.15 20.67 -32.89
N PHE A 128 26.46 20.76 -33.12
CA PHE A 128 27.43 19.90 -32.45
C PHE A 128 27.50 20.18 -30.94
N GLN A 129 27.46 21.45 -30.53
CA GLN A 129 27.44 21.81 -29.11
C GLN A 129 26.18 21.28 -28.40
N GLU A 130 25.02 21.41 -29.04
CA GLU A 130 23.77 20.90 -28.46
C GLU A 130 23.74 19.36 -28.44
N MET A 131 24.31 18.70 -29.45
CA MET A 131 24.51 17.25 -29.45
C MET A 131 25.41 16.77 -28.31
N GLU A 132 26.48 17.49 -27.99
CA GLU A 132 27.33 17.18 -26.84
C GLU A 132 26.58 17.38 -25.51
N ARG A 133 25.78 18.44 -25.39
CA ARG A 133 24.92 18.65 -24.20
C ARG A 133 23.91 17.53 -24.04
N LEU A 134 23.24 17.10 -25.11
CA LEU A 134 22.31 15.97 -25.07
C LEU A 134 23.02 14.67 -24.68
N ARG A 135 24.22 14.41 -25.23
CA ARG A 135 25.03 13.24 -24.83
C ARG A 135 25.39 13.26 -23.36
N ALA A 136 25.83 14.40 -22.83
CA ALA A 136 26.15 14.55 -21.41
C ALA A 136 24.91 14.36 -20.54
N ALA A 137 23.77 14.94 -20.92
CA ALA A 137 22.51 14.78 -20.20
C ALA A 137 22.02 13.33 -20.17
N ILE A 138 22.10 12.61 -21.31
CA ILE A 138 21.78 11.18 -21.39
C ILE A 138 22.71 10.39 -20.47
N SER A 139 24.02 10.63 -20.55
CA SER A 139 25.01 9.92 -19.72
C SER A 139 24.75 10.13 -18.23
N ASN A 140 24.44 11.36 -17.81
CA ASN A 140 24.15 11.67 -16.41
C ASN A 140 22.87 10.97 -15.96
N LYS A 141 21.81 10.99 -16.76
CA LYS A 141 20.55 10.31 -16.43
C LYS A 141 20.68 8.79 -16.41
N GLU A 142 21.51 8.22 -17.28
CA GLU A 142 21.85 6.79 -17.25
C GLU A 142 22.69 6.43 -16.02
N ALA A 143 23.53 7.32 -15.50
CA ALA A 143 24.23 7.13 -14.24
C ALA A 143 23.26 7.18 -13.05
N GLU A 144 22.40 8.20 -12.98
CA GLU A 144 21.33 8.29 -11.94
C GLU A 144 20.47 7.02 -11.93
N ALA A 145 20.07 6.52 -13.09
CA ALA A 145 19.25 5.31 -13.19
C ALA A 145 19.97 4.02 -12.72
N LYS A 146 21.30 4.00 -12.72
CA LYS A 146 22.10 2.85 -12.24
C LYS A 146 22.25 2.83 -10.71
N GLU A 147 22.09 3.98 -10.05
CA GLU A 147 22.16 4.07 -8.59
C GLU A 147 20.88 3.54 -7.90
N ILE A 148 19.77 3.48 -8.63
CA ILE A 148 18.52 2.89 -8.14
C ILE A 148 18.63 1.36 -8.19
N HIS A 149 18.89 0.75 -7.04
CA HIS A 149 18.94 -0.71 -6.85
C HIS A 149 17.55 -1.26 -6.53
N LEU A 150 16.86 -1.77 -7.55
CA LEU A 150 15.64 -2.57 -7.42
C LEU A 150 15.93 -4.07 -7.36
#